data_AF-A0A941MVA7-F1
#
_entry.id   AF-A0A941MVA7-F1
#
_cell.length_a   1.000
_cell.length_b   1.000
_cell.length_c   1.000
_cell.angle_alpha   90.00
_cell.angle_beta   90.00
_cell.angle_gamma   90.00
#
_symmetry.space_group_name_H-M   'P 1'
#
loop_
_entity.id
_entity.type
_entity.pdbx_description
1 polymer ?
#
loop_
_entity_poly.entity_id
_entity_poly.type
_entity_poly.pdbx_seq_one_letter_code
_entity_poly.pdbx_strand_id
1 'polypeptide(L)'
;MDLEFRVCREFAGLEQRRHRCLWCDGFNPADYTLDGPSPQITGTCWIGRSPDESEWEFALFLPNSVRSREEIDWARLLPPENVTRWLAFDEQRQYIEIDPAAAVPDLE
;
A
#
# COMPACT_ATOMS: atom_id res chain seq x y z
N MET A 1 -1.17 12.52 6.88
CA MET A 1 -0.02 11.91 6.16
C MET A 1 -0.63 10.85 5.27
N ASP A 2 -0.34 10.95 3.98
CA ASP A 2 -1.01 10.15 2.95
C ASP A 2 -0.34 8.77 2.78
N LEU A 3 -1.02 7.86 2.08
CA LEU A 3 -0.58 6.46 1.95
C LEU A 3 0.79 6.32 1.30
N GLU A 4 1.11 7.16 0.31
CA GLU A 4 2.43 7.18 -0.36
C GLU A 4 3.58 7.42 0.62
N PHE A 5 3.41 8.33 1.58
CA PHE A 5 4.42 8.60 2.61
C PHE A 5 4.56 7.43 3.58
N ARG A 6 3.47 6.71 3.87
CA ARG A 6 3.52 5.48 4.67
C ARG A 6 4.30 4.39 3.95
N VAL A 7 4.06 4.21 2.65
CA VAL A 7 4.78 3.24 1.82
C VAL A 7 6.27 3.56 1.76
N CYS A 8 6.64 4.84 1.56
CA CYS A 8 8.03 5.29 1.61
C CYS A 8 8.72 4.94 2.93
N ARG A 9 8.03 5.14 4.07
CA ARG A 9 8.56 4.79 5.39
C ARG A 9 8.74 3.29 5.56
N GLU A 10 7.78 2.50 5.09
CA GLU A 10 7.84 1.04 5.15
C GLU A 10 9.04 0.52 4.34
N PHE A 11 9.27 1.02 3.13
CA PHE A 11 10.45 0.69 2.34
C PHE A 11 11.76 1.05 3.06
N ALA A 12 11.83 2.23 3.66
CA ALA A 12 13.00 2.68 4.42
C ALA A 12 13.34 1.78 5.62
N GLY A 13 12.33 1.11 6.19
CA GLY A 13 12.47 0.17 7.31
C GLY A 13 13.00 -1.22 6.93
N LEU A 14 12.98 -1.59 5.65
CA LEU A 14 13.38 -2.94 5.20
C LEU A 14 14.87 -3.22 5.44
N GLU A 15 15.24 -4.48 5.68
CA GLU A 15 16.64 -4.85 5.93
C GLU A 15 17.56 -4.63 4.71
N GLN A 16 17.06 -4.93 3.51
CA GLN A 16 17.85 -4.86 2.29
C GLN A 16 17.98 -3.41 1.80
N ARG A 17 19.23 -2.90 1.78
CA ARG A 17 19.54 -1.52 1.36
C ARG A 17 18.94 -1.12 0.01
N ARG A 18 18.87 -2.05 -0.95
CA ARG A 18 18.32 -1.77 -2.27
C ARG A 18 16.84 -1.36 -2.20
N HIS A 19 16.05 -1.94 -1.29
CA HIS A 19 14.64 -1.62 -1.14
C HIS A 19 14.43 -0.31 -0.36
N ARG A 20 15.37 0.07 0.51
CA ARG A 20 15.29 1.35 1.27
C ARG A 20 15.36 2.59 0.39
N CYS A 21 15.83 2.45 -0.84
CA CYS A 21 15.86 3.53 -1.82
C CYS A 21 14.58 3.61 -2.67
N LEU A 22 13.62 2.72 -2.45
CA LEU A 22 12.32 2.79 -3.10
C LEU A 22 11.46 3.87 -2.43
N TRP A 23 10.67 4.55 -3.24
CA TRP A 23 9.69 5.55 -2.81
C TRP A 23 8.44 5.43 -3.69
N CYS A 24 7.34 5.99 -3.19
CA CYS A 24 6.04 6.00 -3.85
C CYS A 24 5.59 7.45 -4.08
N ASP A 25 5.06 7.74 -5.27
CA ASP A 25 4.58 9.07 -5.69
C ASP A 25 3.09 9.05 -6.05
N GLY A 26 2.32 8.34 -5.23
CA GLY A 26 0.88 8.34 -5.32
C GLY A 26 0.28 7.13 -6.01
N PHE A 27 -1.05 7.13 -5.99
CA PHE A 27 -1.91 6.02 -6.38
C PHE A 27 -2.99 6.49 -7.33
N ASN A 28 -3.30 5.66 -8.32
CA ASN A 28 -4.37 5.84 -9.28
C ASN A 28 -5.31 4.62 -9.22
N PRO A 29 -6.33 4.63 -8.34
CA PRO A 29 -7.31 3.55 -8.26
C PRO A 29 -8.12 3.41 -9.54
N ALA A 30 -8.25 2.20 -10.05
CA ALA A 30 -9.00 1.87 -11.27
C ALA A 30 -10.28 1.09 -10.96
N ASP A 31 -10.17 0.01 -10.17
CA ASP A 31 -11.27 -0.93 -9.91
C ASP A 31 -11.54 -1.08 -8.42
N TYR A 32 -12.82 -1.23 -8.08
CA TYR A 32 -13.33 -1.31 -6.71
C TYR A 32 -14.17 -2.58 -6.56
N THR A 33 -13.57 -3.63 -6.00
CA THR A 33 -14.28 -4.85 -5.61
C THR A 33 -14.68 -4.71 -4.14
N LEU A 34 -15.88 -4.19 -3.88
CA LEU A 34 -16.26 -3.75 -2.53
C LEU A 34 -16.99 -4.82 -1.70
N ASP A 35 -17.46 -5.87 -2.35
CA ASP A 35 -18.19 -6.98 -1.75
C ASP A 35 -17.46 -8.31 -1.98
N GLY A 36 -17.83 -9.31 -1.18
CA GLY A 36 -17.26 -10.66 -1.24
C GLY A 36 -16.18 -10.93 -0.19
N PRO A 37 -15.49 -12.09 -0.29
CA PRO A 37 -14.62 -12.60 0.76
C PRO A 37 -13.28 -11.85 0.89
N SER A 38 -12.89 -11.07 -0.12
CA SER A 38 -11.65 -10.30 -0.15
C SER A 38 -11.87 -8.96 -0.87
N PRO A 39 -12.60 -8.03 -0.24
CA PRO A 39 -12.88 -6.74 -0.84
C PRO A 39 -11.59 -5.94 -0.98
N GLN A 40 -11.37 -5.32 -2.14
CA GLN A 40 -10.13 -4.64 -2.47
C GLN A 40 -10.32 -3.54 -3.51
N ILE A 41 -9.38 -2.61 -3.52
CA ILE A 41 -9.22 -1.60 -4.55
C ILE A 41 -7.95 -1.92 -5.33
N THR A 42 -8.03 -1.97 -6.66
CA THR A 42 -6.87 -2.20 -7.53
C THR A 42 -6.65 -1.03 -8.46
N GLY A 43 -5.43 -0.88 -8.94
CA GLY A 43 -5.05 0.17 -9.88
C GLY A 43 -3.55 0.21 -10.04
N THR A 44 -3.02 1.41 -10.32
CA THR A 44 -1.59 1.63 -10.47
C THR A 44 -1.05 2.64 -9.48
N CYS A 45 0.24 2.55 -9.21
CA CYS A 45 0.97 3.48 -8.35
C CYS A 45 2.35 3.73 -8.96
N TRP A 46 2.96 4.85 -8.61
CA TRP A 46 4.29 5.19 -9.08
C TRP A 46 5.31 4.80 -8.03
N ILE A 47 6.20 3.87 -8.40
CA ILE A 47 7.30 3.42 -7.54
C ILE A 47 8.61 3.79 -8.21
N GLY A 48 9.42 4.57 -7.48
CA GLY A 48 10.67 5.08 -7.97
C GLY A 48 11.88 4.61 -7.20
N ARG A 49 13.02 4.70 -7.88
CA ARG A 49 14.37 4.63 -7.32
C ARG A 49 15.20 5.65 -8.07
N SER A 50 15.55 6.75 -7.41
CA SER A 50 16.20 7.91 -8.04
C SER A 50 17.35 7.48 -8.99
N PRO A 51 17.34 7.91 -10.27
CA PRO A 51 16.45 8.91 -10.87
C PRO A 51 15.19 8.33 -11.54
N ASP A 52 15.02 7.01 -11.52
CA ASP A 52 13.99 6.32 -12.31
C ASP A 52 12.69 6.16 -11.52
N GLU A 53 11.58 6.18 -12.24
CA GLU A 53 10.25 5.85 -11.74
C GLU A 53 9.58 4.89 -12.70
N SER A 54 8.73 4.01 -12.18
CA SER A 54 7.92 3.11 -12.99
C SER A 54 6.55 2.95 -12.39
N GLU A 55 5.57 2.77 -13.26
CA GLU A 55 4.21 2.44 -12.89
C GLU A 55 4.14 0.97 -12.47
N TRP A 56 3.62 0.72 -11.28
CA TRP A 56 3.43 -0.61 -10.68
C TRP A 56 1.94 -0.83 -10.43
N GLU A 57 1.49 -2.08 -10.54
CA GLU A 57 0.16 -2.46 -10.13
C GLU A 57 0.04 -2.50 -8.60
N PHE A 58 -1.13 -2.20 -8.06
CA PHE A 58 -1.40 -2.38 -6.64
C PHE A 58 -2.74 -3.06 -6.35
N ALA A 59 -2.80 -3.71 -5.19
CA ALA A 59 -4.03 -4.08 -4.52
C ALA A 59 -4.03 -3.54 -3.08
N LEU A 60 -5.10 -2.84 -2.70
CA LEU A 60 -5.38 -2.36 -1.35
C LEU A 60 -6.58 -3.13 -0.79
N PHE A 61 -6.35 -4.00 0.18
CA PHE A 61 -7.40 -4.78 0.82
C PHE A 61 -8.21 -3.91 1.78
N LEU A 62 -9.54 -4.09 1.72
CA LEU A 62 -10.47 -3.49 2.66
C LEU A 62 -10.70 -4.47 3.82
N PRO A 63 -10.70 -3.99 5.08
CA PRO A 63 -10.88 -4.87 6.23
C PRO A 63 -12.30 -5.44 6.33
N ASN A 64 -13.28 -4.81 5.67
CA ASN A 64 -14.67 -5.24 5.64
C ASN A 64 -15.27 -4.90 4.27
N SER A 65 -16.27 -5.67 3.85
CA SER A 65 -17.07 -5.32 2.68
C SER A 65 -17.87 -4.03 2.92
N VAL A 66 -18.03 -3.23 1.88
CA VAL A 66 -18.83 -2.01 1.87
C VAL A 66 -19.72 -1.99 0.64
N ARG A 67 -20.80 -1.21 0.64
CA ARG A 67 -21.75 -1.19 -0.47
C ARG A 67 -21.37 -0.20 -1.56
N SER A 68 -20.58 0.81 -1.20
CA SER A 68 -20.12 1.83 -2.13
C SER A 68 -18.81 2.47 -1.66
N ARG A 69 -18.20 3.24 -2.56
CA ARG A 69 -16.94 3.94 -2.29
C ARG A 69 -17.08 4.97 -1.17
N GLU A 70 -18.25 5.58 -1.03
CA GLU A 70 -18.55 6.61 -0.03
C GLU A 70 -18.62 6.03 1.39
N GLU A 71 -18.87 4.73 1.53
CA GLU A 71 -18.89 4.02 2.81
C GLU A 71 -17.48 3.63 3.28
N ILE A 72 -16.46 3.78 2.43
CA ILE A 72 -15.08 3.46 2.80
C ILE A 72 -14.58 4.47 3.84
N ASP A 73 -14.20 3.95 5.00
CA ASP A 73 -13.47 4.73 6.01
C ASP A 73 -12.00 4.86 5.60
N TRP A 74 -11.72 5.84 4.74
CA TRP A 74 -10.38 6.11 4.21
C TRP A 74 -9.34 6.34 5.31
N ALA A 75 -9.74 6.91 6.45
CA ALA A 75 -8.84 7.15 7.57
C ALA A 75 -8.39 5.83 8.22
N ARG A 76 -9.26 4.82 8.26
CA ARG A 76 -8.92 3.47 8.76
C ARG A 76 -8.10 2.64 7.78
N LEU A 77 -8.10 2.99 6.50
CA LEU A 77 -7.23 2.33 5.51
C LEU A 77 -5.78 2.82 5.56
N LEU A 78 -5.53 3.97 6.20
CA LEU A 78 -4.17 4.45 6.42
C LEU A 78 -3.56 3.73 7.63
N PRO A 79 -2.46 2.99 7.45
CA PRO A 79 -1.75 2.40 8.57
C PRO A 79 -1.32 3.49 9.57
N PRO A 80 -1.44 3.25 10.89
CA PRO A 80 -0.87 4.12 11.92
C PRO A 80 0.64 4.36 11.73
N GLU A 81 1.18 5.35 12.44
CA GLU A 81 2.60 5.74 12.29
C GLU A 81 3.62 4.72 12.79
N ASN A 82 3.17 3.81 13.65
CA ASN A 82 3.97 2.93 14.50
C ASN A 82 3.68 1.44 14.22
N VAL A 83 3.34 1.13 12.97
CA VAL A 83 3.07 -0.24 12.52
C VAL A 83 3.80 -0.56 11.22
N THR A 84 4.12 -1.84 11.04
CA THR A 84 4.81 -2.42 9.87
C THR A 84 4.07 -3.68 9.39
N ARG A 85 4.57 -4.35 8.35
CA ARG A 85 4.09 -5.62 7.76
C ARG A 85 2.74 -5.57 7.05
N TRP A 86 2.21 -4.36 6.87
CA TRP A 86 1.00 -4.12 6.09
C TRP A 86 1.28 -3.95 4.59
N LEU A 87 2.56 -3.91 4.18
CA LEU A 87 2.98 -3.81 2.77
C LEU A 87 3.75 -5.06 2.36
N ALA A 88 3.37 -5.65 1.23
CA ALA A 88 4.16 -6.62 0.48
C ALA A 88 4.43 -6.08 -0.93
N PHE A 89 5.51 -6.54 -1.57
CA PHE A 89 5.83 -6.12 -2.94
C PHE A 89 6.65 -7.16 -3.69
N ASP A 90 6.53 -7.15 -5.02
CA ASP A 90 7.28 -7.96 -5.96
C ASP A 90 7.90 -7.03 -7.02
N GLU A 91 9.22 -6.79 -6.92
CA GLU A 91 9.95 -5.94 -7.88
C GLU A 91 9.96 -6.52 -9.30
N GLN A 92 9.89 -7.84 -9.47
CA GLN A 92 9.92 -8.46 -10.81
C GLN A 92 8.60 -8.28 -11.53
N ARG A 93 7.50 -8.37 -10.79
CA ARG A 93 6.14 -8.16 -11.31
C ARG A 93 5.73 -6.70 -11.32
N GLN A 94 6.49 -5.82 -10.66
CA GLN A 94 6.14 -4.42 -10.46
C GLN A 94 4.76 -4.31 -9.79
N TYR A 95 4.64 -4.96 -8.63
CA TYR A 95 3.37 -5.09 -7.92
C TYR A 95 3.53 -4.83 -6.42
N ILE A 96 2.57 -4.14 -5.80
CA ILE A 96 2.47 -3.98 -4.35
C ILE A 96 1.11 -4.44 -3.81
N GLU A 97 1.12 -5.03 -2.61
CA GLU A 97 -0.05 -5.38 -1.83
C GLU A 97 -0.07 -4.60 -0.53
N ILE A 98 -1.21 -3.99 -0.22
CA ILE A 98 -1.43 -3.20 0.96
C ILE A 98 -2.56 -3.84 1.74
N ASP A 99 -2.24 -4.41 2.89
CA ASP A 99 -3.20 -5.01 3.81
C ASP A 99 -3.09 -4.32 5.19
N PRO A 100 -3.92 -3.29 5.46
CA PRO A 100 -3.95 -2.64 6.76
C PRO A 100 -4.31 -3.59 7.91
N ALA A 101 -5.00 -4.70 7.66
CA ALA A 101 -5.36 -5.67 8.69
C ALA A 101 -4.18 -6.57 9.09
N ALA A 102 -3.15 -6.67 8.25
CA ALA A 102 -1.90 -7.37 8.55
C ALA A 102 -0.91 -6.53 9.38
N ALA A 103 -1.23 -5.25 9.61
CA ALA A 103 -0.37 -4.34 10.36
C ALA A 103 -0.08 -4.84 11.78
N VAL A 104 1.19 -4.81 12.18
CA VAL A 104 1.62 -5.11 13.56
C VAL A 104 2.40 -3.94 14.13
N PRO A 105 2.38 -3.70 15.45
CA PRO A 105 3.21 -2.68 16.08
C PRO A 105 4.69 -2.88 15.76
N ASP A 106 5.39 -1.77 15.49
CA ASP A 106 6.84 -1.77 15.43
C ASP A 106 7.39 -2.21 16.79
N LEU A 107 8.37 -3.12 16.79
CA LEU A 107 9.11 -3.45 18.00
C LEU A 107 10.08 -2.29 18.25
N GLU A 108 9.91 -1.59 19.38
CA GLU A 108 10.85 -0.55 19.87
C GLU A 108 12.28 -1.08 20.04
#